data_AF-A0AAU3PXT0-F1
#
_entry.id   AF-A0AAU3PXT0-F1
#
_cell.length_a   1.000
_cell.length_b   1.000
_cell.length_c   1.000
_cell.angle_alpha   90.00
_cell.angle_beta   90.00
_cell.angle_gamma   90.00
#
_symmetry.space_group_name_H-M   'P 1'
#
loop_
_entity.id
_entity.type
_entity.pdbx_description
1 polymer ?
#
loop_
_entity_poly.entity_id
_entity_poly.type
_entity_poly.pdbx_seq_one_letter_code
_entity_poly.pdbx_strand_id
1 'polypeptide(L)'
;MRPDEARGAGAGVYDAAAAGEFGMPEGSARRLEAACDALIEGLRQARAAGVELTEVSGFSELPSGRSLARGFEDKGARYREVLAGLQEAALRLKAGYLAAANLFDEADAANRAALRIAADELDEL
;
A
#
# COMPACT_ATOMS: atom_id res chain seq x y z
N MET A 1 -5.70 5.62 10.72
CA MET A 1 -4.39 4.95 10.65
C MET A 1 -3.55 5.75 9.67
N ARG A 2 -2.40 6.26 10.11
CA ARG A 2 -1.45 6.95 9.26
C ARG A 2 -0.66 5.92 8.41
N PRO A 3 -0.09 6.28 7.25
CA PRO A 3 0.61 5.32 6.36
C PRO A 3 1.76 4.58 7.04
N ASP A 4 2.51 5.28 7.90
CA ASP A 4 3.57 4.74 8.75
C ASP A 4 3.04 3.69 9.74
N GLU A 5 1.87 3.92 10.34
CA GLU A 5 1.21 2.96 11.24
C GLU A 5 0.78 1.70 10.49
N ALA A 6 0.27 1.86 9.25
CA ALA A 6 -0.12 0.73 8.42
C ALA A 6 1.11 -0.11 8.00
N ARG A 7 2.18 0.55 7.56
CA ARG A 7 3.44 -0.13 7.20
C ARG A 7 4.04 -0.88 8.39
N GLY A 8 4.07 -0.25 9.57
CA GLY A 8 4.57 -0.86 10.80
C GLY A 8 3.75 -2.08 11.25
N ALA A 9 2.42 -2.01 11.15
CA ALA A 9 1.55 -3.14 11.47
C ALA A 9 1.79 -4.33 10.53
N GLY A 10 1.97 -4.08 9.23
CA GLY A 10 2.26 -5.13 8.25
C GLY A 10 3.62 -5.80 8.47
N ALA A 11 4.66 -5.01 8.78
CA ALA A 11 6.00 -5.53 9.08
C ALA A 11 5.98 -6.44 10.32
N GLY A 12 5.31 -6.02 11.40
CA GLY A 12 5.26 -6.80 12.65
C GLY A 12 4.64 -8.19 12.50
N VAL A 13 3.62 -8.36 11.67
CA VAL A 13 3.00 -9.68 11.42
C VAL A 13 3.94 -10.59 10.62
N TYR A 14 4.62 -10.04 9.61
CA TYR A 14 5.59 -10.80 8.83
C TYR A 14 6.78 -11.24 9.68
N ASP A 15 7.35 -10.34 10.47
CA ASP A 15 8.50 -10.63 11.34
C ASP A 15 8.15 -11.70 12.40
N ALA A 16 6.98 -11.60 13.03
CA ALA A 16 6.51 -12.60 14.01
C ALA A 16 6.28 -13.99 13.39
N ALA A 17 5.77 -14.04 12.16
CA ALA A 17 5.61 -15.29 11.43
C ALA A 17 6.97 -15.88 11.01
N ALA A 18 7.88 -15.04 10.51
CA ALA A 18 9.23 -15.44 10.14
C ALA A 18 10.06 -15.94 11.34
N ALA A 19 9.84 -15.37 12.52
CA ALA A 19 10.43 -15.82 13.78
C ALA A 19 9.80 -17.11 14.34
N GLY A 20 8.70 -17.60 13.75
CA GLY A 20 7.95 -18.77 14.24
C GLY A 20 7.15 -18.51 15.51
N GLU A 21 7.00 -17.25 15.92
CA GLU A 21 6.22 -16.85 17.11
C GLU A 21 4.72 -16.80 16.81
N PHE A 22 4.35 -16.73 15.52
CA PHE A 22 2.98 -16.70 15.05
C PHE A 22 2.73 -17.77 13.99
N GLY A 23 1.76 -18.64 14.27
CA GLY A 23 1.32 -19.70 13.37
C GLY A 23 -0.20 -19.70 13.19
N MET A 24 -0.68 -20.15 12.03
CA MET A 24 -2.11 -20.29 11.76
C MET A 24 -2.45 -21.44 10.82
N PRO A 25 -3.69 -21.96 10.85
CA PRO A 25 -4.13 -22.96 9.87
C PRO A 25 -4.15 -22.41 8.44
N GLU A 26 -3.75 -23.22 7.47
CA GLU A 26 -3.71 -22.84 6.05
C GLU A 26 -5.04 -22.27 5.55
N GLY A 27 -6.17 -22.91 5.90
CA GLY A 27 -7.49 -22.43 5.48
C GLY A 27 -7.82 -21.01 6.00
N SER A 28 -7.28 -20.62 7.16
CA SER A 28 -7.41 -19.25 7.68
C SER A 28 -6.51 -18.29 6.93
N ALA A 29 -5.27 -18.70 6.62
CA ALA A 29 -4.34 -17.91 5.82
C ALA A 29 -4.91 -17.64 4.42
N ARG A 30 -5.47 -18.64 3.73
CA ARG A 30 -6.10 -18.47 2.40
C ARG A 30 -7.28 -17.50 2.40
N ARG A 31 -8.08 -17.46 3.47
CA ARG A 31 -9.17 -16.47 3.60
C ARG A 31 -8.64 -15.06 3.79
N LEU A 32 -7.61 -14.90 4.62
CA LEU A 32 -6.95 -13.60 4.82
C LEU A 32 -6.19 -13.16 3.56
N GLU A 33 -5.59 -14.09 2.84
CA GLU A 33 -4.96 -13.87 1.53
C GLU A 33 -5.96 -13.23 0.56
N ALA A 34 -7.13 -13.85 0.39
CA ALA A 34 -8.18 -13.33 -0.49
C ALA A 34 -8.68 -11.94 -0.07
N ALA A 35 -8.79 -11.69 1.23
CA ALA A 35 -9.16 -10.37 1.74
C ALA A 35 -8.09 -9.31 1.45
N CYS A 36 -6.80 -9.67 1.62
CA CYS A 36 -5.68 -8.83 1.24
C CYS A 36 -5.68 -8.56 -0.27
N ASP A 37 -5.90 -9.57 -1.12
CA ASP A 37 -5.93 -9.39 -2.58
C ASP A 37 -7.04 -8.42 -3.01
N ALA A 38 -8.24 -8.54 -2.43
CA ALA A 38 -9.34 -7.61 -2.69
C ALA A 38 -8.98 -6.17 -2.27
N LEU A 39 -8.32 -6.01 -1.12
CA LEU A 39 -7.86 -4.70 -0.64
C LEU A 39 -6.78 -4.10 -1.56
N ILE A 40 -5.77 -4.89 -1.92
CA ILE A 40 -4.68 -4.49 -2.81
C ILE A 40 -5.23 -4.01 -4.15
N GLU A 41 -6.17 -4.76 -4.73
CA GLU A 41 -6.79 -4.40 -5.99
C GLU A 41 -7.62 -3.11 -5.89
N GLY A 42 -8.39 -2.94 -4.81
CA GLY A 42 -9.13 -1.69 -4.55
C GLY A 42 -8.21 -0.48 -4.42
N LEU A 43 -7.08 -0.62 -3.72
CA LEU A 43 -6.07 0.43 -3.59
C LEU A 43 -5.41 0.75 -4.93
N ARG A 44 -5.09 -0.27 -5.74
CA ARG A 44 -4.53 -0.11 -7.08
C ARG A 44 -5.47 0.68 -7.99
N GLN A 45 -6.76 0.34 -7.98
CA GLN A 45 -7.78 1.06 -8.74
C GLN A 45 -7.92 2.52 -8.29
N ALA A 46 -7.92 2.76 -6.97
CA ALA A 46 -7.97 4.11 -6.43
C ALA A 46 -6.73 4.95 -6.82
N ARG A 47 -5.53 4.36 -6.84
CA ARG A 47 -4.30 5.03 -7.28
C ARG A 47 -4.34 5.35 -8.78
N ALA A 48 -4.87 4.43 -9.59
CA ALA A 48 -5.05 4.65 -11.03
C ALA A 48 -6.07 5.77 -11.32
N ALA A 49 -7.21 5.77 -10.64
CA ALA A 49 -8.22 6.84 -10.77
C ALA A 49 -7.69 8.20 -10.26
N GLY A 50 -6.79 8.19 -9.28
CA GLY A 50 -6.20 9.41 -8.71
C GLY A 50 -5.20 10.14 -9.61
N VAL A 51 -4.82 9.62 -10.78
CA VAL A 51 -3.98 10.36 -11.77
C VAL A 51 -4.68 11.64 -12.23
N GLU A 52 -6.00 11.60 -12.41
CA GLU A 52 -6.80 12.77 -12.82
C GLU A 52 -6.84 13.85 -11.73
N LEU A 53 -6.51 13.51 -10.47
CA LEU A 53 -6.50 14.47 -9.36
C LEU A 53 -5.19 15.27 -9.27
N THR A 54 -4.14 14.87 -10.00
CA THR A 54 -2.86 15.59 -10.05
C THR A 54 -2.79 16.64 -11.15
N GLU A 55 -3.78 16.71 -12.05
CA GLU A 55 -3.86 17.75 -13.09
C GLU A 55 -5.04 18.69 -12.80
N VAL A 56 -4.74 19.78 -12.08
CA VAL A 56 -5.78 20.69 -11.59
C VAL A 56 -5.94 21.88 -12.54
N SER A 57 -7.05 21.91 -13.27
CA SER A 57 -7.41 23.03 -14.16
C SER A 57 -8.66 23.77 -13.68
N GLY A 58 -8.90 24.99 -14.19
CA GLY A 58 -10.10 25.78 -13.89
C GLY A 58 -9.96 26.87 -12.83
N PHE A 59 -8.79 27.01 -12.19
CA PHE A 59 -8.48 28.19 -11.39
C PHE A 59 -8.03 29.36 -12.29
N SER A 60 -8.29 30.60 -11.85
CA SER A 60 -7.86 31.81 -12.57
C SER A 60 -6.34 31.99 -12.56
N GLU A 61 -5.79 32.71 -13.55
CA GLU A 61 -4.37 33.11 -13.62
C GLU A 61 -3.96 34.22 -12.61
N LEU A 62 -4.79 34.52 -11.61
CA LEU A 62 -4.40 35.37 -10.50
C LEU A 62 -3.47 34.60 -9.54
N PRO A 63 -2.63 35.29 -8.74
CA PRO A 63 -1.75 34.64 -7.77
C PRO A 63 -2.46 33.67 -6.82
N SER A 64 -3.68 34.00 -6.40
CA SER A 64 -4.53 33.15 -5.57
C SER A 64 -4.98 31.88 -6.30
N GLY A 65 -5.35 31.97 -7.58
CA GLY A 65 -5.76 30.82 -8.38
C GLY A 65 -4.59 29.86 -8.65
N ARG A 66 -3.40 30.39 -8.96
CA ARG A 66 -2.17 29.57 -9.05
C ARG A 66 -1.81 28.88 -7.74
N SER A 67 -1.98 29.57 -6.60
CA SER A 67 -1.73 28.97 -5.28
C SER A 67 -2.71 27.85 -4.96
N LEU A 68 -3.97 27.96 -5.38
CA LEU A 68 -4.96 26.91 -5.20
C LEU A 68 -4.66 25.70 -6.08
N ALA A 69 -4.34 25.90 -7.36
CA ALA A 69 -3.98 24.83 -8.27
C ALA A 69 -2.85 23.96 -7.69
N ARG A 70 -1.73 24.60 -7.30
CA ARG A 70 -0.60 23.92 -6.64
C ARG A 70 -1.01 23.17 -5.37
N GLY A 71 -1.79 23.81 -4.50
CA GLY A 71 -2.23 23.17 -3.26
C GLY A 71 -3.15 21.96 -3.45
N PHE A 72 -3.84 21.85 -4.58
CA PHE A 72 -4.60 20.66 -4.94
C PHE A 72 -3.72 19.61 -5.64
N GLU A 73 -2.79 20.02 -6.49
CA GLU A 73 -1.77 19.12 -7.09
C GLU A 73 -0.98 18.41 -5.97
N ASP A 74 -0.51 19.15 -4.97
CA ASP A 74 0.21 18.61 -3.79
C ASP A 74 -0.64 17.59 -3.02
N LYS A 75 -1.95 17.84 -2.90
CA LYS A 75 -2.88 16.89 -2.25
C LYS A 75 -3.09 15.64 -3.09
N GLY A 76 -3.14 15.77 -4.42
CA GLY A 76 -3.19 14.65 -5.35
C GLY A 76 -1.96 13.76 -5.21
N ALA A 77 -0.77 14.36 -5.19
CA ALA A 77 0.48 13.65 -4.95
C ALA A 77 0.49 12.94 -3.59
N ARG A 78 0.11 13.64 -2.52
CA ARG A 78 0.04 13.05 -1.17
C ARG A 78 -0.98 11.92 -1.08
N TYR A 79 -2.11 12.04 -1.77
CA TYR A 79 -3.12 10.97 -1.81
C TYR A 79 -2.54 9.69 -2.43
N ARG A 80 -1.80 9.80 -3.53
CA ARG A 80 -1.14 8.65 -4.19
C ARG A 80 -0.11 7.98 -3.28
N GLU A 81 0.73 8.77 -2.61
CA GLU A 81 1.73 8.27 -1.66
C GLU A 81 1.08 7.47 -0.52
N VAL A 82 -0.03 7.98 0.03
CA VAL A 82 -0.78 7.28 1.08
C VAL A 82 -1.32 5.95 0.57
N LEU A 83 -1.91 5.92 -0.63
CA LEU A 83 -2.43 4.69 -1.21
C LEU A 83 -1.33 3.66 -1.48
N ALA A 84 -0.17 4.08 -1.97
CA ALA A 84 0.98 3.20 -2.18
C ALA A 84 1.46 2.59 -0.86
N GLY A 85 1.58 3.39 0.21
CA GLY A 85 1.94 2.90 1.53
C GLY A 85 0.94 1.91 2.13
N LEU A 86 -0.36 2.11 1.87
CA LEU A 86 -1.40 1.15 2.27
C LEU A 86 -1.30 -0.16 1.46
N GLN A 87 -0.99 -0.08 0.17
CA GLN A 87 -0.84 -1.27 -0.67
C GLN A 87 0.37 -2.11 -0.27
N GLU A 88 1.49 -1.44 0.02
CA GLU A 88 2.70 -2.05 0.59
C GLU A 88 2.41 -2.76 1.93
N ALA A 89 1.70 -2.09 2.85
CA ALA A 89 1.31 -2.66 4.13
C ALA A 89 0.41 -3.91 3.97
N ALA A 90 -0.57 -3.85 3.07
CA ALA A 90 -1.47 -4.97 2.79
C ALA A 90 -0.72 -6.19 2.23
N LEU A 91 0.29 -5.97 1.37
CA LEU A 91 1.15 -7.03 0.86
C LEU A 91 2.03 -7.65 1.95
N ARG A 92 2.56 -6.86 2.89
CA ARG A 92 3.30 -7.39 4.05
C ARG A 92 2.41 -8.21 4.98
N LEU A 93 1.18 -7.76 5.24
CA LEU A 93 0.20 -8.56 5.98
C LEU A 93 -0.10 -9.89 5.28
N LYS A 94 -0.34 -9.86 3.96
CA LYS A 94 -0.52 -11.08 3.15
C LYS A 94 0.67 -12.02 3.31
N ALA A 95 1.90 -11.50 3.18
CA ALA A 95 3.12 -12.28 3.36
C ALA A 95 3.20 -12.92 4.76
N GLY A 96 2.91 -12.16 5.81
CA GLY A 96 2.95 -12.67 7.18
C GLY A 96 1.90 -13.75 7.46
N TYR A 97 0.68 -13.60 6.96
CA TYR A 97 -0.35 -14.64 7.11
C TYR A 97 0.01 -15.94 6.37
N LEU A 98 0.58 -15.82 5.17
CA LEU A 98 1.05 -16.97 4.40
C LEU A 98 2.24 -17.65 5.08
N ALA A 99 3.21 -16.88 5.58
CA ALA A 99 4.34 -17.40 6.34
C ALA A 99 3.90 -18.12 7.62
N ALA A 100 2.91 -17.58 8.34
CA ALA A 100 2.34 -18.20 9.54
C ALA A 100 1.64 -19.54 9.25
N ALA A 101 1.26 -19.80 8.00
CA ALA A 101 0.74 -21.08 7.54
C ALA A 101 1.79 -21.97 6.85
N ASN A 102 3.07 -21.61 6.88
CA ASN A 102 4.19 -22.26 6.18
C ASN A 102 4.06 -22.26 4.64
N LEU A 103 3.31 -21.32 4.06
CA LEU A 103 3.19 -21.09 2.62
C LEU A 103 4.29 -20.12 2.15
N PHE A 104 5.55 -20.53 2.28
CA PHE A 104 6.70 -19.64 2.15
C PHE A 104 6.91 -19.09 0.73
N ASP A 105 6.63 -19.87 -0.31
CA ASP A 105 6.80 -19.41 -1.69
C ASP A 105 5.84 -18.26 -2.01
N GLU A 106 4.57 -18.37 -1.61
CA GLU A 106 3.58 -17.31 -1.76
C GLU A 106 3.87 -16.12 -0.84
N ALA A 107 4.34 -16.37 0.38
CA ALA A 107 4.74 -15.32 1.32
C ALA A 107 5.88 -14.47 0.74
N ASP A 108 6.91 -15.11 0.18
CA ASP A 108 8.03 -14.43 -0.45
C ASP A 108 7.62 -13.68 -1.71
N ALA A 109 6.69 -14.23 -2.49
CA ALA A 109 6.13 -13.53 -3.65
C ALA A 109 5.41 -12.24 -3.24
N ALA A 110 4.60 -12.30 -2.17
CA ALA A 110 3.91 -11.14 -1.64
C ALA A 110 4.89 -10.10 -1.05
N ASN A 111 5.91 -10.55 -0.31
CA ASN A 111 6.92 -9.64 0.25
C ASN A 111 7.75 -8.96 -0.84
N ARG A 112 8.16 -9.69 -1.90
CA ARG A 112 8.81 -9.09 -3.07
C ARG A 112 7.93 -8.05 -3.75
N ALA A 113 6.63 -8.28 -3.86
CA ALA A 113 5.71 -7.29 -4.41
C ALA A 113 5.63 -6.03 -3.53
N ALA A 114 5.63 -6.17 -2.19
CA ALA A 114 5.69 -5.03 -1.29
C ALA A 114 6.97 -4.19 -1.48
N LEU A 115 8.12 -4.87 -1.61
CA LEU A 115 9.41 -4.20 -1.86
C LEU A 115 9.44 -3.44 -3.18
N ARG A 116 8.80 -3.95 -4.23
CA ARG A 116 8.69 -3.23 -5.51
C ARG A 116 7.92 -1.92 -5.35
N ILE A 117 6.78 -1.94 -4.65
CA ILE A 117 6.03 -0.70 -4.38
C ILE A 117 6.90 0.31 -3.62
N ALA A 118 7.61 -0.15 -2.57
CA ALA A 118 8.48 0.72 -1.81
C ALA A 118 9.63 1.30 -2.65
N ALA A 119 10.17 0.52 -3.60
CA ALA A 119 11.20 0.98 -4.53
C ALA A 119 10.65 1.99 -5.55
N ASP A 120 9.48 1.71 -6.14
CA ASP A 120 8.84 2.62 -7.10
C ASP A 120 8.56 4.00 -6.46
N GLU A 121 8.15 4.04 -5.18
CA GLU A 121 7.95 5.31 -4.46
C GLU A 121 9.24 6.07 -4.17
N LEU A 122 10.40 5.39 -4.09
CA LEU A 122 11.70 6.05 -3.94
C LEU A 122 12.19 6.64 -5.26
N ASP A 123 11.86 6.02 -6.39
CA ASP A 123 12.21 6.51 -7.73
C ASP A 123 11.33 7.70 -8.18
N GLU A 124 10.16 7.88 -7.56
CA GLU A 124 9.27 9.04 -7.78
C GLU A 124 9.67 10.31 -6.96
N LEU A 125 10.69 10.23 -6.08
CA LEU A 125 11.21 11.36 -5.28
C LEU A 125 12.35 12.13 -5.96
#